data_AF-A0A7W1TJR2-F1
#
_entry.id   AF-A0A7W1TJR2-F1
#
_cell.length_a   1.000
_cell.length_b   1.000
_cell.length_c   1.000
_cell.angle_alpha   90.00
_cell.angle_beta   90.00
_cell.angle_gamma   90.00
#
_symmetry.space_group_name_H-M   'P 1'
#
loop_
_entity.id
_entity.type
_entity.pdbx_description
1 polymer ?
#
loop_
_entity_poly.entity_id
_entity_poly.type
_entity_poly.pdbx_seq_one_letter_code
_entity_poly.pdbx_strand_id
1 'polypeptide(L)' 'MRLIKIGDTFINLDLVTEIQTDERTVFVTFAAPMGTNTTQHARFDGEEAVALLEWLDSNATHVAGPGVAGEPRPRS' A
#
# COMPACT_ATOMS: atom_id res chain seq x y z
N MET A 1 12.64 -11.47 -0.72
CA MET A 1 12.17 -10.52 -1.74
C MET A 1 10.78 -10.94 -2.18
N ARG A 2 9.75 -10.17 -1.84
CA ARG A 2 8.34 -10.41 -2.18
C ARG A 2 7.94 -9.48 -3.32
N LEU A 3 7.79 -10.03 -4.52
CA LEU A 3 7.39 -9.32 -5.72
C LEU A 3 6.03 -9.84 -6.17
N ILE A 4 5.07 -8.95 -6.42
CA ILE A 4 3.77 -9.28 -6.99
C ILE A 4 3.61 -8.61 -8.35
N LYS A 5 2.85 -9.24 -9.24
CA LYS A 5 2.50 -8.68 -10.55
C LYS A 5 1.00 -8.40 -10.57
N ILE A 6 0.63 -7.15 -10.81
CA ILE A 6 -0.75 -6.66 -10.97
C ILE A 6 -0.84 -6.03 -12.36
N GLY A 7 -1.67 -6.58 -13.24
CA GLY A 7 -1.70 -6.16 -14.65
C GLY A 7 -0.31 -6.29 -15.28
N ASP A 8 0.23 -5.17 -15.77
CA ASP A 8 1.60 -5.07 -16.31
C ASP A 8 2.61 -4.49 -15.30
N THR A 9 2.17 -4.20 -14.09
CA THR A 9 2.99 -3.58 -13.04
C THR A 9 3.57 -4.62 -12.08
N PHE A 10 4.85 -4.49 -11.74
CA PHE A 10 5.50 -5.27 -10.69
C PHE A 10 5.66 -4.42 -9.42
N ILE A 11 5.18 -4.92 -8.29
CA ILE A 11 5.22 -4.26 -6.99
C ILE A 11 6.16 -5.04 -6.09
N ASN A 12 7.22 -4.39 -5.62
CA ASN A 12 8.12 -4.95 -4.61
C ASN A 12 7.61 -4.60 -3.21
N LEU A 13 7.00 -5.57 -2.54
CA LEU A 13 6.38 -5.39 -1.22
C LEU A 13 7.40 -5.09 -0.13
N ASP A 14 8.67 -5.47 -0.29
CA ASP A 14 9.72 -5.11 0.67
C ASP A 14 10.04 -3.60 0.64
N LEU A 15 9.62 -2.90 -0.42
CA LEU A 15 9.74 -1.45 -0.52
C LEU A 15 8.44 -0.72 -0.20
N VAL A 16 7.31 -1.42 -0.02
CA VAL A 16 6.03 -0.77 0.27
C VAL A 16 6.00 -0.32 1.72
N THR A 17 5.77 0.97 1.95
CA THR A 17 5.66 1.55 3.29
C THR A 17 4.22 1.75 3.71
N GLU A 18 3.33 2.00 2.76
CA GLU A 18 1.93 2.31 3.02
C GLU A 18 1.07 1.91 1.82
N ILE A 19 -0.13 1.40 2.10
CA ILE A 19 -1.18 1.15 1.11
C ILE A 19 -2.44 1.86 1.58
N GLN A 20 -3.02 2.70 0.74
CA GLN A 20 -4.31 3.34 0.96
C GLN A 20 -5.32 2.88 -0.09
N THR A 21 -6.57 2.72 0.32
CA THR A 21 -7.63 2.18 -0.53
C THR A 21 -8.82 3.13 -0.50
N ASP A 22 -9.31 3.54 -1.68
CA ASP A 22 -10.44 4.45 -1.84
C ASP A 22 -11.40 3.90 -2.89
N GLU A 23 -12.56 3.38 -2.46
CA GLU A 23 -13.70 2.77 -3.21
C GLU A 23 -13.38 1.86 -4.43
N ARG A 24 -12.56 2.29 -5.39
CA ARG A 24 -12.08 1.54 -6.57
C ARG A 24 -10.62 1.85 -6.96
N THR A 25 -9.87 2.46 -6.06
CA THR A 25 -8.49 2.91 -6.27
C THR A 25 -7.62 2.39 -5.15
N VAL A 26 -6.42 1.92 -5.49
CA VAL A 26 -5.39 1.57 -4.51
C VAL A 26 -4.16 2.45 -4.75
N PHE A 27 -3.73 3.14 -3.69
CA PHE A 27 -2.51 3.92 -3.68
C PHE A 27 -1.44 3.17 -2.89
N VAL A 28 -0.30 2.93 -3.52
CA VAL A 28 0.85 2.25 -2.90
C VAL A 28 2.00 3.23 -2.81
N THR A 29 2.48 3.44 -1.60
CA THR A 29 3.61 4.31 -1.31
C THR A 29 4.85 3.45 -1.06
N PHE A 30 5.95 3.77 -1.73
CA PHE A 30 7.23 3.07 -1.62
C PHE A 30 8.26 3.87 -0.84
N ALA A 31 9.07 3.18 -0.05
CA ALA A 31 10.25 3.70 0.60
C ALA A 31 11.18 4.31 -0.45
N ALA A 32 11.61 5.54 -0.19
CA ALA A 32 12.59 6.19 -1.03
C ALA A 32 13.93 5.44 -0.94
N PRO A 33 14.63 5.22 -2.07
CA PRO A 33 16.00 4.72 -2.03
C PRO A 33 16.86 5.70 -1.21
N MET A 34 17.70 5.16 -0.32
CA MET A 34 18.53 5.96 0.59
C MET A 34 19.28 7.07 -0.17
N GLY A 35 19.12 8.32 0.28
CA GLY A 35 19.75 9.49 -0.33
C GLY A 35 18.85 10.27 -1.31
N THR A 36 17.67 9.74 -1.65
CA THR A 36 16.62 10.49 -2.36
C THR A 36 15.47 10.79 -1.40
N ASN A 37 15.04 12.05 -1.33
CA ASN A 37 13.89 12.46 -0.51
C ASN A 37 12.56 12.27 -1.28
N THR A 38 12.56 11.41 -2.30
CA THR A 38 11.45 11.23 -3.23
C THR A 38 10.78 9.91 -2.93
N THR A 39 9.70 9.99 -2.15
CA THR A 39 8.75 8.89 -2.01
C THR A 39 8.09 8.64 -3.37
N GLN A 40 8.03 7.38 -3.80
CA GLN A 40 7.33 7.01 -5.03
C GLN A 40 5.93 6.53 -4.68
N HIS A 41 4.95 6.90 -5.51
CA HIS A 41 3.56 6.47 -5.36
C HIS A 41 3.13 5.77 -6.65
N ALA A 42 2.49 4.61 -6.52
CA ALA A 42 1.75 3.97 -7.60
C ALA A 42 0.26 4.07 -7.31
N ARG A 43 -0.53 4.29 -8.35
CA ARG A 43 -1.98 4.32 -8.31
C ARG A 43 -2.50 3.22 -9.21
N PHE A 44 -3.37 2.39 -8.66
CA PHE A 44 -4.10 1.33 -9.37
C PHE A 44 -5.58 1.67 -9.35
N ASP A 45 -6.26 1.48 -10.47
CA ASP A 45 -7.69 1.74 -10.60
C ASP A 45 -8.37 0.53 -11.25
N GLY A 46 -9.70 0.40 -11.07
CA GLY A 46 -10.49 -0.59 -11.79
C GLY A 46 -10.09 -2.04 -11.48
N GLU A 47 -9.87 -2.85 -12.52
CA GLU A 47 -9.55 -4.29 -12.37
C GLU A 47 -8.20 -4.52 -11.67
N GLU A 48 -7.22 -3.64 -11.88
CA GLU A 48 -5.91 -3.72 -11.22
C GLU A 48 -6.03 -3.44 -9.71
N ALA A 49 -6.87 -2.47 -9.33
CA ALA A 49 -7.17 -2.18 -7.93
C ALA A 49 -7.85 -3.38 -7.25
N VAL A 50 -8.84 -4.00 -7.92
CA VAL A 50 -9.54 -5.19 -7.40
C VAL A 50 -8.58 -6.35 -7.20
N ALA A 51 -7.75 -6.66 -8.20
CA ALA A 51 -6.77 -7.75 -8.12
C ALA A 51 -5.76 -7.54 -6.97
N LEU A 52 -5.32 -6.30 -6.75
CA LEU A 52 -4.42 -5.97 -5.64
C LEU A 52 -5.11 -6.12 -4.27
N LEU A 53 -6.37 -5.72 -4.15
CA LEU A 53 -7.16 -5.88 -2.92
C LEU A 53 -7.39 -7.37 -2.58
N GLU A 54 -7.80 -8.19 -3.55
CA GLU A 54 -7.99 -9.62 -3.36
C GLU A 54 -6.68 -10.32 -2.95
N TRP A 55 -5.56 -9.90 -3.53
CA TRP A 55 -4.24 -10.40 -3.16
C TRP A 55 -3.89 -10.02 -1.71
N LEU A 56 -4.12 -8.76 -1.30
CA LEU A 56 -3.83 -8.28 0.05
C LEU A 56 -4.66 -9.00 1.11
N ASP A 57 -5.95 -9.22 0.84
CA ASP A 57 -6.87 -9.95 1.70
C ASP A 57 -6.41 -11.41 1.88
N SER A 58 -6.10 -12.09 0.77
CA SER A 58 -5.64 -13.49 0.77
C SER A 58 -4.30 -13.70 1.47
N ASN A 59 -3.43 -12.69 1.47
CA ASN A 59 -2.08 -12.77 2.04
C ASN A 59 -1.97 -12.10 3.42
N ALA A 60 -3.09 -11.65 4.00
CA ALA A 60 -3.18 -10.97 5.30
C ALA A 60 -2.06 -9.93 5.50
N THR A 61 -1.66 -9.24 4.42
CA THR A 61 -0.51 -8.34 4.47
C THR A 61 -1.01 -7.02 5.04
N HIS A 62 -0.94 -6.90 6.37
CA HIS A 62 -1.24 -5.67 7.09
C HIS A 62 -0.11 -4.65 6.82
N VAL A 63 -0.15 -3.99 5.67
CA VAL A 63 0.61 -2.76 5.49
C VAL A 63 -0.21 -1.68 6.19
N ALA A 64 0.15 -1.39 7.44
CA ALA A 64 -0.47 -0.31 8.19
C ALA A 64 -0.28 0.99 7.40
N GLY A 65 -1.37 1.52 6.86
CA GLY A 65 -1.40 2.94 6.55
C GLY A 65 -1.23 3.73 7.86
N PRO A 66 -0.75 4.97 7.82
CA PRO A 66 -0.91 5.89 8.93
C PRO A 66 -2.42 5.99 9.13
N GLY A 67 -2.91 5.32 10.17
CA GLY A 67 -4.28 5.44 10.59
C GLY A 67 -4.58 6.93 10.71
N VAL A 68 -5.59 7.40 9.99
CA VAL A 68 -6.14 8.72 10.26
C VAL A 68 -6.53 8.75 11.75
N ALA A 69 -6.01 9.77 12.41
CA ALA A 69 -6.18 10.12 13.82
C ALA A 69 -7.47 9.60 14.47
N GLY A 70 -7.34 8.78 15.51
CA GLY A 70 -8.54 8.28 16.20
C GLY A 70 -8.31 7.32 17.35
N GLU A 71 -7.20 7.39 18.08
CA GLU A 71 -7.13 6.73 19.38
C GLU A 71 -7.49 7.76 20.46
N PRO A 72 -8.69 7.72 21.07
CA PRO A 72 -8.90 8.42 22.32
C PRO A 72 -7.97 7.75 23.34
N ARG A 73 -6.85 8.41 23.65
CA ARG A 73 -6.05 8.04 24.82
C ARG A 73 -7.02 7.98 26.01
N PRO A 74 -7.13 6.87 26.75
CA PRO A 74 -7.83 6.90 28.01
C PRO A 74 -7.11 7.92 28.90
N ARG A 75 -7.78 9.02 29.22
CA ARG A 75 -7.34 9.90 30.31
C ARG A 75 -7.41 9.06 31.58
N SER A 76 -6.26 8.64 32.09
CA SER A 76 -6.08 8.32 33.51
C SER A 76 -5.63 9.57 34.24
#